data_AF-A0A2D6AY73-F1
#
_entry.id   AF-A0A2D6AY73-F1
#
_cell.length_a   1.000
_cell.length_b   1.000
_cell.length_c   1.000
_cell.angle_alpha   90.00
_cell.angle_beta   90.00
_cell.angle_gamma   90.00
#
_symmetry.space_group_name_H-M   'P 1'
#
loop_
_entity.id
_entity.type
_entity.pdbx_description
1 polymer ?
#
loop_
_entity_poly.entity_id
_entity_poly.type
_entity_poly.pdbx_seq_one_letter_code
_entity_poly.pdbx_strand_id
1 'polypeptide(L)'
;MKFGAPENLEDLDSLDLSLPPDHPDNQKVLSGKAANPKILVGCSVWGEDAWVGDLYPEGTNKKDYLNEYIKRMSCIELNSTFYNVKKANMQAWAEAAKGHDFKFCPKFNRKISHIKRLKDEIFDITDYFVEMCQNFGENLGMTFLQMPENFMPKWFD
;
A
#
# COMPACT_ATOMS: atom_id res chain seq x y z
N MET A 1 21.69 10.58 7.16
CA MET A 1 21.62 9.28 6.46
C MET A 1 20.17 8.82 6.41
N LYS A 2 19.63 8.57 5.21
CA LYS A 2 18.37 7.84 5.07
C LYS A 2 18.72 6.35 5.12
N PHE A 3 18.10 5.60 6.03
CA PHE A 3 18.31 4.16 6.12
C PHE A 3 18.03 3.50 4.76
N GLY A 4 18.97 2.70 4.26
CA GLY A 4 18.84 1.94 3.01
C GLY A 4 19.00 2.74 1.71
N ALA A 5 19.29 4.05 1.74
CA ALA A 5 19.62 4.79 0.53
C ALA A 5 21.11 4.64 0.19
N PRO A 6 21.47 4.32 -1.06
CA PRO A 6 22.87 4.35 -1.48
C PRO A 6 23.40 5.78 -1.41
N GLU A 7 24.72 5.92 -1.17
CA GLU A 7 25.35 7.24 -1.09
C GLU A 7 25.35 7.96 -2.44
N ASN A 8 25.39 7.20 -3.54
CA ASN A 8 25.25 7.70 -4.89
C ASN A 8 24.12 6.95 -5.63
N LEU A 9 23.15 7.70 -6.15
CA LEU A 9 22.02 7.16 -6.92
C LEU A 9 22.41 6.76 -8.36
N GLU A 10 23.58 7.19 -8.84
CA GLU A 10 24.08 6.83 -10.18
C GLU A 10 24.74 5.45 -10.21
N ASP A 11 25.03 4.86 -9.05
CA ASP A 11 25.77 3.60 -8.93
C ASP A 11 24.86 2.43 -8.50
N LEU A 12 23.56 2.50 -8.85
CA LEU A 12 22.60 1.45 -8.50
C LEU A 12 22.98 0.08 -9.06
N ASP A 13 23.64 0.07 -10.22
CA ASP A 13 24.07 -1.15 -10.91
C ASP A 13 25.23 -1.86 -10.19
N SER A 14 25.95 -1.18 -9.29
CA SER A 14 27.05 -1.75 -8.51
C SER A 14 26.61 -2.32 -7.15
N LEU A 15 25.34 -2.11 -6.77
CA LEU A 15 24.81 -2.63 -5.51
C LEU A 15 24.77 -4.15 -5.53
N ASP A 16 25.40 -4.76 -4.53
CA ASP A 16 25.19 -6.16 -4.21
C ASP A 16 23.78 -6.34 -3.62
N LEU A 17 22.84 -6.71 -4.49
CA LEU A 17 21.46 -7.03 -4.13
C LEU A 17 21.27 -8.52 -3.80
N SER A 18 22.37 -9.28 -3.63
CA SER A 18 22.26 -10.67 -3.22
C SER A 18 21.66 -10.77 -1.81
N LEU A 19 20.76 -11.73 -1.65
CA LEU A 19 20.22 -12.04 -0.33
C LEU A 19 21.29 -12.81 0.47
N PRO A 20 21.40 -12.56 1.78
CA PRO A 20 22.26 -13.37 2.63
C PRO A 20 21.79 -14.84 2.62
N PRO A 21 22.67 -15.79 2.99
CA PRO A 21 22.28 -17.18 3.15
C PRO A 21 21.09 -17.33 4.11
N ASP A 22 20.20 -18.27 3.81
CA ASP A 22 19.06 -18.59 4.67
C ASP A 22 19.50 -18.97 6.08
N HIS A 23 18.72 -18.56 7.08
CA HIS A 23 18.93 -19.01 8.45
C HIS A 23 18.69 -20.53 8.53
N PRO A 24 19.53 -21.33 9.23
CA PRO A 24 19.37 -22.79 9.29
C PRO A 24 17.99 -23.26 9.78
N ASP A 25 17.31 -22.45 10.60
CA ASP A 25 15.95 -22.76 11.07
C ASP A 25 14.88 -22.62 9.98
N ASN A 26 15.14 -21.88 8.88
CA ASN A 26 14.21 -21.80 7.75
C ASN A 26 13.92 -23.18 7.19
N GLN A 27 14.91 -24.09 7.14
CA GLN A 27 14.69 -25.46 6.66
C GLN A 27 13.75 -26.28 7.56
N LYS A 28 13.66 -25.95 8.86
CA LYS A 28 12.78 -26.63 9.82
C LYS A 28 11.33 -26.18 9.67
N VAL A 29 11.11 -24.92 9.25
CA VAL A 29 9.78 -24.29 9.23
C VAL A 29 9.22 -24.17 7.81
N LEU A 30 10.08 -23.94 6.81
CA LEU A 30 9.75 -23.72 5.41
C LEU A 30 10.14 -24.93 4.54
N SER A 31 9.75 -26.14 4.96
CA SER A 31 10.01 -27.39 4.23
C SER A 31 9.18 -27.56 2.94
N GLY A 32 8.47 -26.52 2.52
CA GLY A 32 7.58 -26.53 1.37
C GLY A 32 8.29 -26.25 0.05
N LYS A 33 7.59 -26.53 -1.07
CA LYS A 33 8.05 -26.12 -2.40
C LYS A 33 8.01 -24.60 -2.49
N ALA A 34 9.07 -24.00 -3.06
CA ALA A 34 9.07 -22.57 -3.39
C ALA A 34 7.85 -22.25 -4.26
N ALA A 35 6.99 -21.35 -3.76
CA ALA A 35 5.94 -20.78 -4.56
C ALA A 35 6.57 -19.84 -5.60
N ASN A 36 5.85 -19.59 -6.70
CA ASN A 36 6.15 -18.47 -7.59
C ASN A 36 5.16 -17.34 -7.25
N PRO A 37 5.41 -16.55 -6.18
CA PRO A 37 4.45 -15.56 -5.73
C PRO A 37 4.34 -14.43 -6.76
N LYS A 38 3.13 -13.91 -6.93
CA LYS A 38 2.95 -12.63 -7.61
C LYS A 38 3.36 -11.51 -6.65
N ILE A 39 4.39 -10.77 -7.02
CA ILE A 39 4.87 -9.61 -6.25
C ILE A 39 4.25 -8.36 -6.87
N LEU A 40 3.62 -7.53 -6.03
CA LEU A 40 3.09 -6.23 -6.43
C LEU A 40 3.93 -5.15 -5.74
N VAL A 41 4.40 -4.18 -6.52
CA VAL A 41 5.24 -3.09 -6.03
C VAL A 41 4.54 -1.74 -6.23
N GLY A 42 4.65 -0.89 -5.22
CA GLY A 42 4.04 0.43 -5.18
C GLY A 42 4.50 1.25 -3.99
N CYS A 43 4.18 2.54 -4.03
CA CYS A 43 4.43 3.53 -3.00
C CYS A 43 3.17 3.77 -2.13
N SER A 44 3.28 4.69 -1.17
CA SER A 44 2.19 5.14 -0.30
C SER A 44 1.49 6.42 -0.78
N VAL A 45 1.90 6.94 -1.92
CA VAL A 45 1.40 8.18 -2.53
C VAL A 45 1.53 8.09 -4.05
N TRP A 46 0.58 8.67 -4.79
CA TRP A 46 0.70 8.97 -6.22
C TRP A 46 0.76 10.48 -6.49
N GLY A 47 0.33 11.30 -5.52
CA GLY A 47 0.17 12.75 -5.63
C GLY A 47 1.45 13.57 -5.48
N GLU A 48 2.60 13.08 -5.96
CA GLU A 48 3.90 13.70 -5.76
C GLU A 48 4.29 14.56 -6.98
N ASP A 49 4.41 15.88 -6.77
CA ASP A 49 4.71 16.83 -7.84
C ASP A 49 6.16 16.67 -8.34
N ALA A 50 7.08 16.27 -7.45
CA ALA A 50 8.49 16.07 -7.79
C ALA A 50 8.70 14.93 -8.79
N TRP A 51 7.69 14.10 -9.06
CA TRP A 51 7.78 13.02 -10.02
C TRP A 51 7.53 13.48 -11.47
N VAL A 52 7.04 14.70 -11.71
CA VAL A 52 6.86 15.23 -13.07
C VAL A 52 8.22 15.53 -13.71
N GLY A 53 8.47 14.92 -14.86
CA GLY A 53 9.75 14.97 -15.56
C GLY A 53 10.60 13.72 -15.35
N ASP A 54 10.37 12.99 -14.25
CA ASP A 54 11.11 11.77 -13.91
C ASP A 54 10.23 10.53 -14.08
N LEU A 55 9.35 10.26 -13.10
CA LEU A 55 8.43 9.13 -13.14
C LEU A 55 7.22 9.46 -14.02
N TYR A 56 6.68 10.67 -13.96
CA TYR A 56 5.58 11.13 -14.80
C TYR A 56 6.11 11.92 -15.98
N PRO A 57 5.45 11.87 -17.16
CA PRO A 57 5.87 12.68 -18.30
C PRO A 57 5.92 14.17 -17.96
N GLU A 58 6.82 14.91 -18.60
CA GLU A 58 6.91 16.36 -18.43
C GLU A 58 5.57 17.03 -18.79
N GLY A 59 5.16 18.02 -17.99
CA GLY A 59 3.88 18.72 -18.18
C GLY A 59 2.63 17.94 -17.72
N THR A 60 2.78 16.78 -17.08
CA THR A 60 1.63 16.03 -16.53
C THR A 60 0.86 16.89 -15.51
N ASN A 61 -0.45 17.01 -15.71
CA ASN A 61 -1.32 17.72 -14.78
C ASN A 61 -1.64 16.84 -13.56
N LYS A 62 -1.81 17.44 -12.38
CA LYS A 62 -2.12 16.72 -11.12
C LYS A 62 -3.32 15.77 -11.21
N LYS A 63 -4.34 16.14 -11.98
CA LYS A 63 -5.53 15.30 -12.20
C LYS A 63 -5.21 13.97 -12.89
N ASP A 64 -4.10 13.91 -13.62
CA ASP A 64 -3.68 12.76 -14.41
C ASP A 64 -2.63 11.90 -13.68
N TYR A 65 -2.15 12.32 -12.50
CA TYR A 65 -1.11 11.60 -11.74
C TYR A 65 -1.51 10.16 -11.43
N LEU A 66 -2.76 9.90 -11.04
CA LEU A 66 -3.21 8.53 -10.77
C LEU A 66 -3.11 7.66 -12.03
N ASN A 67 -3.51 8.18 -13.18
CA ASN A 67 -3.43 7.45 -14.46
C ASN A 67 -1.98 7.15 -14.82
N GLU A 68 -1.07 8.11 -14.62
CA GLU A 68 0.36 7.89 -14.88
C GLU A 68 1.01 6.91 -13.90
N TYR A 69 0.57 6.94 -12.64
CA TYR A 69 1.02 6.01 -11.60
C TYR A 69 0.60 4.56 -11.89
N ILE A 70 -0.66 4.35 -12.27
CA ILE A 70 -1.23 3.02 -12.61
C ILE A 70 -0.47 2.36 -13.77
N LYS A 71 0.08 3.14 -14.71
CA LYS A 71 0.86 2.62 -15.83
C LYS A 71 2.24 2.07 -15.42
N ARG A 72 2.74 2.43 -14.23
CA ARG A 72 4.14 2.20 -13.81
C ARG A 72 4.28 1.31 -12.59
N MET A 73 3.28 1.31 -11.72
CA MET A 73 3.26 0.53 -10.48
C MET A 73 2.17 -0.53 -10.55
N SER A 74 2.26 -1.57 -9.73
CA SER A 74 1.24 -2.64 -9.67
C SER A 74 0.28 -2.47 -8.50
N CYS A 75 0.62 -1.64 -7.52
CA CYS A 75 -0.27 -1.33 -6.41
C CYS A 75 -0.02 0.05 -5.79
N ILE A 76 -0.89 0.43 -4.86
CA ILE A 76 -0.65 1.54 -3.95
C ILE A 76 -1.11 1.22 -2.53
N GLU A 77 -0.29 1.58 -1.55
CA GLU A 77 -0.74 1.71 -0.17
C GLU A 77 -1.65 2.94 -0.04
N LEU A 78 -2.96 2.71 -0.04
CA LEU A 78 -3.95 3.78 -0.05
C LEU A 78 -4.22 4.29 1.37
N ASN A 79 -3.54 5.37 1.73
CA ASN A 79 -3.67 6.04 3.03
C ASN A 79 -4.87 6.99 3.12
N SER A 80 -5.49 7.40 2.01
CA SER A 80 -6.62 8.35 2.08
C SER A 80 -7.76 7.82 2.96
N THR A 81 -8.02 6.51 2.93
CA THR A 81 -9.06 5.84 3.74
C THR A 81 -8.79 5.87 5.23
N PHE A 82 -7.52 5.97 5.63
CA PHE A 82 -7.12 6.12 7.03
C PHE A 82 -7.74 7.38 7.65
N TYR A 83 -7.87 8.44 6.86
CA TYR A 83 -8.40 9.73 7.29
C TYR A 83 -9.90 9.84 7.00
N ASN A 84 -10.29 9.56 5.76
CA ASN A 84 -11.65 9.75 5.30
C ASN A 84 -11.99 8.75 4.19
N VAL A 85 -13.21 8.22 4.23
CA VAL A 85 -13.70 7.26 3.24
C VAL A 85 -14.86 7.95 2.51
N LYS A 86 -14.68 8.26 1.24
CA LYS A 86 -15.71 8.87 0.38
C LYS A 86 -15.97 7.97 -0.81
N LYS A 87 -17.22 7.49 -0.96
CA LYS A 87 -17.64 6.61 -2.07
C LYS A 87 -17.27 7.16 -3.45
N ALA A 88 -17.55 8.44 -3.69
CA ALA A 88 -17.27 9.10 -4.96
C ALA A 88 -15.79 9.02 -5.36
N ASN A 89 -14.88 9.13 -4.40
CA ASN A 89 -13.45 8.99 -4.65
C ASN A 89 -13.09 7.54 -5.03
N MET A 90 -13.62 6.55 -4.30
CA MET A 90 -13.36 5.13 -4.59
C MET A 90 -13.79 4.77 -6.00
N GLN A 91 -14.98 5.20 -6.41
CA GLN A 91 -15.52 4.92 -7.72
C GLN A 91 -14.69 5.58 -8.83
N ALA A 92 -14.28 6.83 -8.65
CA ALA A 92 -13.42 7.51 -9.62
C ALA A 92 -12.04 6.83 -9.74
N TRP A 93 -11.45 6.40 -8.63
CA TRP A 93 -10.17 5.69 -8.63
C TRP A 93 -10.29 4.29 -9.24
N ALA A 94 -11.36 3.55 -8.94
CA ALA A 94 -11.64 2.26 -9.53
C ALA A 94 -11.82 2.35 -11.04
N GLU A 95 -12.56 3.35 -11.53
CA GLU A 95 -12.73 3.56 -12.97
C GLU A 95 -11.40 3.89 -13.65
N ALA A 96 -10.53 4.69 -13.03
CA ALA A 96 -9.19 4.97 -13.55
C ALA A 96 -8.29 3.72 -13.66
N ALA A 97 -8.47 2.73 -12.79
CA ALA A 97 -7.69 1.49 -12.79
C ALA A 97 -8.34 0.34 -13.59
N LYS A 98 -9.53 0.56 -14.14
CA LYS A 98 -10.28 -0.48 -14.84
C LYS A 98 -9.50 -0.99 -16.06
N GLY A 99 -9.35 -2.31 -16.15
CA GLY A 99 -8.58 -2.96 -17.22
C GLY A 99 -7.06 -2.96 -16.98
N HIS A 100 -6.57 -2.37 -15.89
CA HIS A 100 -5.18 -2.46 -15.45
C HIS A 100 -5.04 -3.52 -14.35
N ASP A 101 -3.93 -4.26 -14.36
CA ASP A 101 -3.54 -5.16 -13.26
C ASP A 101 -2.93 -4.37 -12.09
N PHE A 102 -3.74 -3.44 -11.57
CA PHE A 102 -3.37 -2.51 -10.52
C PHE A 102 -4.23 -2.74 -9.27
N LYS A 103 -3.62 -2.73 -8.09
CA LYS A 103 -4.32 -2.94 -6.82
C LYS A 103 -4.26 -1.72 -5.90
N PHE A 104 -5.42 -1.25 -5.46
CA PHE A 104 -5.50 -0.33 -4.32
C PHE A 104 -5.47 -1.14 -3.03
N CYS A 105 -4.57 -0.85 -2.11
CA CYS A 105 -4.47 -1.52 -0.80
C CYS A 105 -4.96 -0.54 0.28
N PRO A 106 -6.26 -0.51 0.63
CA PRO A 106 -6.83 0.50 1.51
C PRO A 106 -6.47 0.24 2.96
N LYS A 107 -5.97 1.29 3.62
CA LYS A 107 -5.73 1.27 5.05
C LYS A 107 -7.02 1.49 5.82
N PHE A 108 -7.26 0.69 6.86
CA PHE A 108 -8.41 0.87 7.75
C PHE A 108 -8.47 2.28 8.34
N ASN A 109 -9.67 2.80 8.58
CA ASN A 109 -9.84 4.14 9.13
C ASN A 109 -9.21 4.26 10.52
N ARG A 110 -8.49 5.36 10.80
CA ARG A 110 -7.83 5.61 12.08
C ARG A 110 -8.80 5.59 13.27
N LYS A 111 -10.09 5.84 13.04
CA LYS A 111 -11.11 5.72 14.10
C LYS A 111 -11.11 4.33 14.71
N ILE A 112 -10.85 3.30 13.92
CA ILE A 112 -10.82 1.90 14.36
C ILE A 112 -9.58 1.63 15.22
N SER A 113 -8.36 1.84 14.69
CA SER A 113 -7.13 1.47 15.40
C SER A 113 -6.58 2.52 16.37
N HIS A 114 -6.63 3.81 16.03
CA HIS A 114 -5.96 4.87 16.80
C HIS A 114 -6.88 5.53 17.82
N ILE A 115 -8.15 5.73 17.48
CA ILE A 115 -9.10 6.49 18.33
C ILE A 115 -9.90 5.54 19.23
N LYS A 116 -10.65 4.60 18.65
CA LYS A 116 -11.47 3.62 19.39
C LYS A 116 -10.66 2.41 19.86
N ARG A 117 -9.46 2.21 19.30
CA ARG A 117 -8.48 1.20 19.74
C ARG A 117 -9.06 -0.22 19.79
N LEU A 118 -9.84 -0.58 18.77
CA LEU A 118 -10.49 -1.90 18.63
C LEU A 118 -11.52 -2.25 19.70
N LYS A 119 -12.02 -1.27 20.45
CA LYS A 119 -13.08 -1.47 21.45
C LYS A 119 -14.46 -1.48 20.80
N ASP A 120 -15.48 -1.79 21.61
CA ASP A 120 -16.89 -1.69 21.23
C ASP A 120 -17.17 -0.35 20.52
N GLU A 121 -18.09 -0.37 19.54
CA GLU A 121 -18.42 0.74 18.61
C GLU A 121 -17.57 0.86 17.32
N ILE A 122 -16.71 -0.11 16.98
CA ILE A 122 -15.98 -0.10 15.70
C ILE A 122 -16.70 -0.84 14.56
N PHE A 123 -17.74 -1.62 14.84
CA PHE A 123 -18.41 -2.48 13.85
C PHE A 123 -19.01 -1.67 12.70
N ASP A 124 -19.84 -0.67 12.98
CA ASP A 124 -20.45 0.18 11.93
C ASP A 124 -19.40 0.88 11.05
N ILE A 125 -18.30 1.32 11.66
CA ILE A 125 -17.20 1.98 10.93
C ILE A 125 -16.45 0.97 10.06
N THR A 126 -16.31 -0.25 10.55
CA THR A 126 -15.68 -1.37 9.85
C THR A 126 -16.55 -1.81 8.67
N ASP A 127 -17.85 -1.99 8.88
CA ASP A 127 -18.80 -2.36 7.84
C ASP A 127 -18.86 -1.29 6.75
N TYR A 128 -18.93 -0.01 7.14
CA TYR A 128 -18.84 1.09 6.19
C TYR A 128 -17.54 1.07 5.39
N PHE A 129 -16.40 0.83 6.04
CA PHE A 129 -15.12 0.72 5.34
C PHE A 129 -15.12 -0.44 4.33
N VAL A 130 -15.65 -1.61 4.71
CA VAL A 130 -15.75 -2.79 3.85
C VAL A 130 -16.65 -2.50 2.64
N GLU A 131 -17.84 -1.94 2.86
CA GLU A 131 -18.77 -1.55 1.78
C GLU A 131 -18.11 -0.59 0.79
N MET A 132 -17.34 0.38 1.31
CA MET A 132 -16.66 1.33 0.44
C MET A 132 -15.53 0.68 -0.36
N CYS A 133 -14.75 -0.22 0.25
CA CYS A 133 -13.67 -0.94 -0.44
C CYS A 133 -14.19 -1.84 -1.57
N GLN A 134 -15.40 -2.40 -1.45
CA GLN A 134 -16.02 -3.20 -2.51
C GLN A 134 -16.17 -2.44 -3.84
N ASN A 135 -16.19 -1.10 -3.83
CA ASN A 135 -16.27 -0.30 -5.06
C ASN A 135 -15.01 -0.42 -5.94
N PHE A 136 -13.89 -0.91 -5.41
CA PHE A 136 -12.70 -1.19 -6.23
C PHE A 136 -12.83 -2.45 -7.09
N GLY A 137 -13.79 -3.33 -6.80
CA GLY A 137 -14.00 -4.56 -7.57
C GLY A 137 -12.72 -5.39 -7.70
N GLU A 138 -12.35 -5.73 -8.93
CA GLU A 138 -11.13 -6.50 -9.23
C GLU A 138 -9.85 -5.75 -8.86
N ASN A 139 -9.86 -4.42 -8.79
CA ASN A 139 -8.72 -3.60 -8.39
C ASN A 139 -8.56 -3.49 -6.87
N LEU A 140 -9.41 -4.15 -6.06
CA LEU A 140 -9.20 -4.24 -4.62
C LEU A 140 -7.99 -5.13 -4.30
N GLY A 141 -7.01 -4.55 -3.63
CA GLY A 141 -5.85 -5.21 -3.05
C GLY A 141 -6.04 -5.53 -1.56
N MET A 142 -4.93 -5.89 -0.91
CA MET A 142 -4.93 -6.23 0.51
C MET A 142 -5.27 -5.01 1.36
N THR A 143 -6.35 -5.10 2.14
CA THR A 143 -6.62 -4.13 3.20
C THR A 143 -5.74 -4.43 4.40
N PHE A 144 -5.37 -3.39 5.15
CA PHE A 144 -4.49 -3.57 6.30
C PHE A 144 -4.79 -2.58 7.43
N LEU A 145 -4.51 -3.04 8.65
CA LEU A 145 -4.72 -2.31 9.88
C LEU A 145 -3.36 -1.99 10.49
N GLN A 146 -3.05 -0.71 10.62
CA GLN A 146 -1.88 -0.27 11.37
C GLN A 146 -2.30 0.18 12.77
N MET A 147 -1.62 -0.34 13.78
CA MET A 147 -1.80 0.05 15.17
C MET A 147 -0.97 1.30 15.52
N PRO A 148 -1.42 2.13 16.47
CA PRO A 148 -0.62 3.26 16.94
C PRO A 148 0.67 2.77 17.61
N GLU A 149 1.72 3.60 17.60
CA GLU A 149 3.04 3.27 18.17
C GLU A 149 2.99 2.85 19.64
N ASN A 150 2.01 3.34 20.39
CA ASN A 150 1.83 3.01 21.80
C ASN A 150 1.02 1.73 22.04
N PHE A 151 0.64 0.97 21.00
CA PHE A 151 -0.09 -0.29 21.14
C PHE A 151 0.83 -1.39 21.68
N MET A 152 0.68 -1.70 22.97
CA MET A 152 1.53 -2.67 23.68
C MET A 152 0.77 -3.98 23.94
N PRO A 153 1.47 -5.12 24.13
CA PRO A 153 0.83 -6.42 24.40
C PRO A 153 -0.17 -6.41 25.56
N LYS A 154 0.02 -5.55 26.56
CA LYS A 154 -0.90 -5.38 27.71
C LYS A 154 -2.33 -4.91 27.34
N TRP A 155 -2.57 -4.60 26.07
CA TRP A 155 -3.86 -4.17 25.54
C TRP A 155 -4.55 -5.24 24.68
N PHE A 156 -4.05 -6.48 24.75
CA PHE A 156 -4.59 -7.64 24.06
C PHE A 156 -5.53 -8.49 24.93
N ASP A 157 -5.50 -8.29 26.26
CA ASP A 157 -6.31 -9.03 27.24
C ASP A 157 -7.74 -8.45 27.39
#